data_AF-A0A7V3QIZ6-F1
#
_entry.id   AF-A0A7V3QIZ6-F1
#
_cell.length_a   1.000
_cell.length_b   1.000
_cell.length_c   1.000
_cell.angle_alpha   90.00
_cell.angle_beta   90.00
_cell.angle_gamma   90.00
#
_symmetry.space_group_name_H-M   'P 1'
#
loop_
_entity.id
_entity.type
_entity.pdbx_description
1 polymer ?
#
loop_
_entity_poly.entity_id
_entity_poly.type
_entity_poly.pdbx_seq_one_letter_code
_entity_poly.pdbx_strand_id
1 'polypeptide(L)'
;MKKSLLFFYIFLAVFVSFVVLLSILQLIPQYSLDPSIRYKYRYESFVKLLNEKEMDLFFKGDYQNCAKLLDERMKEDDNLRKRIQGIKEYEVIDAFRTGEMLEYFGYYVYNELKKYNPNYKFK
;
A
#
# COMPACT_ATOMS: atom_id res chain seq x y z
N MET A 1 27.02 -34.61 36.02
CA MET A 1 27.33 -33.48 35.11
C MET A 1 27.03 -33.77 33.63
N LYS A 2 27.40 -34.93 33.06
CA LYS A 2 27.17 -35.26 31.63
C LYS A 2 25.70 -35.21 31.16
N LYS A 3 24.74 -35.61 32.00
CA LYS A 3 23.30 -35.54 31.65
C LYS A 3 22.80 -34.10 31.46
N SER A 4 23.29 -33.16 32.26
CA SER A 4 22.89 -31.73 32.16
C SER A 4 23.37 -31.10 30.85
N LEU A 5 24.54 -31.49 30.36
CA LEU A 5 25.11 -30.98 29.11
C LEU A 5 24.30 -31.43 27.88
N LEU A 6 23.80 -32.66 27.88
CA LEU A 6 22.94 -33.17 26.80
C LEU A 6 21.63 -32.39 26.72
N PHE A 7 21.00 -32.10 27.86
CA PHE A 7 19.78 -31.27 27.91
C PHE A 7 20.03 -29.85 27.42
N PHE A 8 21.18 -29.25 27.74
CA PHE A 8 21.55 -27.91 27.26
C PHE A 8 21.64 -27.86 25.73
N TYR A 9 22.29 -28.84 25.09
CA TYR A 9 22.38 -28.89 23.64
C TYR A 9 21.03 -29.10 22.96
N ILE A 10 20.16 -29.94 23.53
CA ILE A 10 18.80 -30.14 23.02
C ILE A 10 18.01 -28.83 23.11
N PHE A 11 18.02 -28.17 24.26
CA PHE A 11 17.33 -26.90 24.46
C PHE A 11 17.83 -25.83 23.47
N LEU A 12 19.15 -25.71 23.32
CA LEU A 12 19.76 -24.74 22.41
C LEU A 12 19.39 -25.03 20.95
N ALA A 13 19.40 -26.29 20.52
CA ALA A 13 19.01 -26.66 19.16
C ALA A 13 17.53 -26.36 18.87
N VAL A 14 16.64 -26.63 19.84
CA VAL A 14 15.21 -26.29 19.73
C VAL A 14 15.02 -24.77 19.67
N PHE A 15 15.72 -24.01 20.52
CA PHE A 15 15.66 -22.56 20.53
C PHE A 15 16.15 -21.95 19.20
N VAL A 16 17.30 -22.41 18.69
CA VAL A 16 17.84 -21.94 17.40
C VAL A 16 16.88 -22.28 16.25
N SER A 17 16.33 -23.50 16.24
CA SER A 17 15.35 -23.92 15.22
C SER A 17 14.09 -23.05 15.26
N PHE A 18 13.60 -22.72 16.47
CA PHE A 18 12.45 -21.85 16.66
C PHE A 18 12.71 -20.41 16.20
N VAL A 19 13.89 -19.85 16.49
CA VAL A 19 14.30 -18.51 16.01
C VAL A 19 14.37 -18.48 14.48
N VAL A 20 14.96 -19.49 13.84
CA VAL A 20 15.02 -19.60 12.37
C VAL A 20 13.61 -19.68 11.78
N LEU A 21 12.71 -20.47 12.38
CA LEU A 21 11.32 -20.58 11.93
C LEU A 21 10.59 -19.23 12.03
N LEU A 22 10.77 -18.49 13.13
CA LEU A 22 10.23 -17.14 13.31
C LEU A 22 10.78 -16.15 12.28
N SER A 23 12.07 -16.22 11.95
CA SER A 23 12.66 -15.36 10.91
C SER A 23 12.08 -15.65 9.52
N ILE A 24 11.81 -16.92 9.19
CA ILE A 24 11.13 -17.29 7.93
C ILE A 24 9.68 -16.80 7.93
N LEU A 25 8.95 -16.94 9.04
CA LEU A 25 7.58 -16.43 9.18
C LEU A 25 7.52 -14.89 9.02
N GLN A 26 8.54 -14.16 9.48
CA GLN A 26 8.68 -12.71 9.29
C GLN A 26 9.02 -12.30 7.83
N LEU A 27 9.55 -13.22 7.01
CA LEU A 27 9.81 -12.98 5.58
C LEU A 27 8.56 -13.12 4.71
N ILE A 28 7.58 -13.93 5.13
CA ILE A 28 6.31 -14.13 4.40
C ILE A 28 5.56 -12.80 4.12
N PRO A 29 5.36 -11.87 5.08
CA PRO A 29 4.62 -10.63 4.81
C PRO A 29 5.31 -9.68 3.81
N GLN A 30 6.61 -9.85 3.54
CA GLN A 30 7.30 -9.03 2.53
C GLN A 30 7.14 -9.57 1.10
N TYR A 31 7.02 -10.90 0.93
CA TYR A 31 6.98 -11.58 -0.37
C TYR A 31 5.62 -12.17 -0.76
N SER A 32 4.63 -12.26 0.14
CA SER A 32 3.38 -12.99 -0.11
C SER A 32 2.24 -12.19 -0.74
N LEU A 33 2.47 -10.93 -1.10
CA LEU A 33 1.51 -10.17 -1.89
C LEU A 33 2.23 -9.74 -3.16
N ASP A 34 1.92 -10.47 -4.24
CA ASP A 34 2.21 -10.05 -5.61
C ASP A 34 2.03 -8.51 -5.68
N PRO A 35 3.05 -7.76 -6.15
CA PRO A 35 2.99 -6.31 -6.23
C PRO A 35 1.68 -5.85 -6.89
N SER A 36 1.20 -6.55 -7.91
CA SER A 36 -0.07 -6.24 -8.59
C SER A 36 -1.28 -6.31 -7.65
N ILE A 37 -1.34 -7.31 -6.76
CA ILE A 37 -2.39 -7.48 -5.77
C ILE A 37 -2.31 -6.36 -4.71
N ARG A 38 -1.11 -6.03 -4.25
CA ARG A 38 -0.87 -4.93 -3.29
C ARG A 38 -1.34 -3.59 -3.85
N TYR A 39 -1.02 -3.29 -5.11
CA TYR A 39 -1.42 -2.04 -5.76
C TYR A 39 -2.92 -2.01 -6.10
N LYS A 40 -3.51 -3.15 -6.45
CA LYS A 40 -4.97 -3.27 -6.60
C LYS A 40 -5.72 -2.91 -5.31
N TYR A 41 -5.33 -3.48 -4.18
CA TYR A 41 -5.99 -3.17 -2.90
C TYR A 41 -5.78 -1.71 -2.46
N ARG A 42 -4.62 -1.13 -2.73
CA ARG A 42 -4.36 0.30 -2.50
C ARG A 42 -5.23 1.19 -3.40
N TYR A 43 -5.40 0.83 -4.67
CA TYR A 43 -6.29 1.55 -5.58
C TYR A 43 -7.74 1.50 -5.12
N GLU A 44 -8.26 0.32 -4.82
CA GLU A 44 -9.64 0.14 -4.37
C GLU A 44 -9.92 0.88 -3.06
N SER A 45 -8.94 0.93 -2.15
CA SER A 45 -9.05 1.66 -0.90
C SER A 45 -9.04 3.17 -1.13
N PHE A 46 -8.12 3.66 -1.97
CA PHE A 46 -8.04 5.07 -2.37
C PHE A 46 -9.32 5.58 -3.03
N VAL A 47 -9.87 4.84 -4.00
CA VAL A 47 -11.11 5.24 -4.69
C VAL A 47 -12.29 5.34 -3.71
N LYS A 48 -12.34 4.50 -2.67
CA LYS A 48 -13.37 4.58 -1.61
C LYS A 48 -13.24 5.80 -0.70
N LEU A 49 -12.10 6.49 -0.71
CA LEU A 49 -11.91 7.73 0.04
C LEU A 49 -12.38 8.97 -0.74
N LEU A 50 -12.41 8.85 -2.06
CA LEU A 50 -12.81 9.94 -2.95
C LEU A 50 -14.32 10.15 -2.90
N ASN A 51 -14.72 11.42 -2.90
CA ASN A 51 -16.11 11.78 -3.19
C ASN A 51 -16.36 11.82 -4.71
N GLU A 52 -17.60 12.06 -5.12
CA GLU A 52 -17.99 12.10 -6.53
C GLU A 52 -17.20 13.13 -7.36
N LYS A 53 -16.94 14.32 -6.80
CA LYS A 53 -16.20 15.40 -7.48
C LYS A 53 -14.72 15.06 -7.66
N GLU A 54 -14.09 14.47 -6.65
CA GLU A 54 -12.70 14.03 -6.72
C GLU A 54 -12.54 12.82 -7.62
N MET A 55 -13.50 11.88 -7.60
CA MET A 55 -13.55 10.78 -8.55
C MET A 55 -13.57 11.33 -9.99
N ASP A 56 -14.44 12.29 -10.29
CA ASP A 56 -14.50 12.87 -11.64
C ASP A 56 -13.15 13.46 -12.09
N LEU A 57 -12.44 14.19 -11.22
CA LEU A 57 -11.10 14.71 -11.50
C LEU A 57 -10.08 13.59 -11.68
N PHE A 58 -10.12 12.58 -10.81
CA PHE A 58 -9.25 11.42 -10.86
C PHE A 58 -9.41 10.64 -12.17
N PHE A 59 -10.64 10.37 -12.59
CA PHE A 59 -10.93 9.65 -13.85
C PHE A 59 -10.64 10.50 -15.10
N LYS A 60 -10.58 11.83 -14.96
CA LYS A 60 -10.09 12.75 -16.01
C LYS A 60 -8.56 12.86 -16.06
N GLY A 61 -7.85 12.25 -15.12
CA GLY A 61 -6.39 12.34 -15.00
C GLY A 61 -5.91 13.68 -14.41
N ASP A 62 -6.81 14.46 -13.81
CA ASP A 62 -6.49 15.72 -13.14
C ASP A 62 -6.09 15.46 -11.68
N TYR A 63 -4.96 14.76 -11.52
CA TYR A 63 -4.51 14.27 -10.23
C TYR A 63 -4.14 15.39 -9.25
N GLN A 64 -3.58 16.49 -9.75
CA GLN A 64 -3.16 17.61 -8.91
C GLN A 64 -4.37 18.32 -8.27
N ASN A 65 -5.43 18.57 -9.05
CA ASN A 65 -6.64 19.16 -8.50
C ASN A 65 -7.40 18.17 -7.60
N CYS A 66 -7.41 16.87 -7.95
CA CYS A 66 -7.97 15.83 -7.09
C CYS A 66 -7.26 15.80 -5.72
N ALA A 67 -5.91 15.80 -5.70
CA ALA A 67 -5.12 15.80 -4.48
C ALA A 67 -5.35 17.08 -3.66
N LYS A 68 -5.45 18.24 -4.32
CA LYS A 68 -5.74 19.52 -3.65
C LYS A 68 -7.10 19.50 -2.93
N LEU A 69 -8.16 19.00 -3.59
CA LEU A 69 -9.48 18.89 -2.97
C LEU A 69 -9.48 17.89 -1.80
N LEU A 70 -8.77 16.77 -1.95
CA LEU A 70 -8.61 15.80 -0.88
C LEU A 70 -7.88 16.42 0.32
N ASP A 71 -6.84 17.22 0.09
CA ASP A 71 -6.10 17.94 1.14
C ASP A 71 -6.95 18.98 1.86
N GLU A 72 -7.82 19.70 1.14
CA GLU A 72 -8.79 20.62 1.72
C GLU A 72 -9.77 19.87 2.64
N ARG A 73 -10.33 18.75 2.17
CA ARG A 73 -11.19 17.90 3.01
C ARG A 73 -10.47 17.28 4.20
N MET A 74 -9.22 16.90 4.06
CA MET A 74 -8.41 16.37 5.17
C MET A 74 -8.16 17.40 6.28
N LYS A 75 -8.21 18.70 5.97
CA LYS A 75 -8.13 19.77 6.98
C LYS A 75 -9.44 19.93 7.75
N GLU A 76 -10.56 19.60 7.11
CA GLU A 76 -11.90 19.73 7.68
C GLU A 76 -12.36 18.44 8.39
N ASP A 77 -11.84 17.27 8.00
CA ASP A 77 -12.22 15.95 8.53
C ASP A 77 -11.00 15.18 9.09
N ASP A 78 -10.82 15.28 10.41
CA ASP A 78 -9.76 14.58 11.15
C ASP A 78 -9.89 13.04 11.08
N ASN A 79 -11.09 12.49 10.87
CA ASN A 79 -11.27 11.05 10.71
C ASN A 79 -10.78 10.60 9.33
N LEU A 80 -11.06 11.38 8.29
CA LEU A 80 -10.52 11.14 6.95
C LEU A 80 -8.99 11.19 6.96
N ARG A 81 -8.42 12.20 7.64
CA ARG A 81 -6.96 12.33 7.80
C ARG A 81 -6.35 11.10 8.49
N LYS A 82 -6.95 10.62 9.58
CA LYS A 82 -6.49 9.42 10.29
C LYS A 82 -6.60 8.16 9.43
N ARG A 83 -7.66 8.01 8.64
CA ARG A 83 -7.83 6.88 7.71
C ARG A 83 -6.74 6.87 6.65
N ILE A 84 -6.45 8.02 6.05
CA ILE A 84 -5.40 8.18 5.04
C ILE A 84 -4.00 7.90 5.62
N GLN A 85 -3.73 8.36 6.84
CA GLN A 85 -2.47 8.09 7.54
C GLN A 85 -2.32 6.61 7.94
N GLY A 86 -3.42 5.95 8.32
CA GLY A 86 -3.42 4.56 8.76
C GLY A 86 -3.12 3.54 7.66
N ILE A 87 -3.38 3.85 6.39
CA ILE A 87 -3.31 2.87 5.29
C ILE A 87 -1.96 2.94 4.53
N LYS A 88 -1.00 3.77 4.94
CA LYS A 88 0.22 4.08 4.13
C LYS A 88 -0.12 4.55 2.70
N GLU A 89 -1.33 5.05 2.49
CA GLU A 89 -1.78 5.68 1.23
C GLU A 89 -1.14 7.07 1.02
N TYR A 90 -0.40 7.56 2.02
CA TYR A 90 0.38 8.78 1.90
C TYR A 90 1.36 8.72 0.73
N GLU A 91 1.98 7.57 0.45
CA GLU A 91 2.88 7.38 -0.71
C GLU A 91 2.13 7.56 -2.04
N VAL A 92 0.86 7.20 -2.08
CA VAL A 92 0.00 7.33 -3.26
C VAL A 92 -0.41 8.80 -3.45
N ILE A 93 -0.78 9.48 -2.37
CA ILE A 93 -1.15 10.89 -2.39
C ILE A 93 0.05 11.77 -2.69
N ASP A 94 1.22 11.51 -2.09
CA ASP A 94 2.46 12.23 -2.42
C ASP A 94 2.86 12.00 -3.88
N ALA A 95 2.73 10.78 -4.39
CA ALA A 95 2.95 10.50 -5.81
C ALA A 95 1.99 11.30 -6.72
N PHE A 96 0.74 11.50 -6.31
CA PHE A 96 -0.19 12.39 -7.02
C PHE A 96 0.18 13.87 -6.90
N ARG A 97 0.74 14.30 -5.77
CA ARG A 97 1.19 15.69 -5.55
C ARG A 97 2.44 16.03 -6.36
N THR A 98 3.40 15.11 -6.43
CA THR A 98 4.67 15.32 -7.13
C THR A 98 4.58 15.03 -8.63
N GLY A 99 3.57 14.28 -9.06
CA GLY A 99 3.48 13.77 -10.44
C GLY A 99 4.42 12.59 -10.71
N GLU A 100 5.20 12.16 -9.70
CA GLU A 100 6.08 11.01 -9.79
C GLU A 100 5.31 9.76 -9.33
N MET A 101 4.46 9.27 -10.22
CA MET A 101 3.63 8.10 -9.93
C MET A 101 4.49 6.84 -9.78
N LEU A 102 4.35 6.12 -8.66
CA LEU A 102 4.97 4.80 -8.48
C LEU A 102 4.61 3.91 -9.68
N GLU A 103 5.60 3.48 -10.46
CA GLU A 103 5.44 2.88 -11.80
C GLU A 103 4.35 1.80 -11.86
N TYR A 104 4.33 0.88 -10.90
CA TYR A 104 3.34 -0.20 -10.83
C TYR A 104 1.94 0.26 -10.44
N PHE A 105 1.82 1.27 -9.58
CA PHE A 105 0.53 1.86 -9.21
C PHE A 105 -0.04 2.68 -10.37
N GLY A 106 0.81 3.47 -11.04
CA GLY A 106 0.45 4.21 -12.23
C GLY A 106 0.00 3.30 -13.37
N TYR A 107 0.70 2.19 -13.60
CA TYR A 107 0.29 1.20 -14.59
C TYR A 107 -1.06 0.55 -14.28
N TYR A 108 -1.34 0.24 -13.00
CA TYR A 108 -2.65 -0.28 -12.61
C TYR A 108 -3.76 0.77 -12.80
N VAL A 109 -3.56 1.99 -12.31
CA VAL A 109 -4.49 3.12 -12.50
C VAL A 109 -4.74 3.36 -13.98
N TYR A 110 -3.71 3.39 -14.81
CA TYR A 110 -3.82 3.54 -16.26
C TYR A 110 -4.73 2.48 -16.90
N ASN A 111 -4.54 1.21 -16.55
CA ASN A 111 -5.35 0.12 -17.08
C ASN A 111 -6.79 0.20 -16.61
N GLU A 112 -7.04 0.57 -15.35
CA GLU A 112 -8.41 0.82 -14.88
C GLU A 112 -9.04 2.01 -15.60
N LEU A 113 -8.35 3.14 -15.72
CA LEU A 113 -8.84 4.33 -16.41
C LEU A 113 -9.14 4.06 -17.88
N LYS A 114 -8.32 3.26 -18.57
CA LYS A 114 -8.56 2.88 -19.97
C LYS A 114 -9.85 2.09 -20.20
N LYS A 115 -10.35 1.35 -19.19
CA LYS A 115 -11.64 0.66 -19.28
C LYS A 115 -12.80 1.65 -19.36
N TYR A 116 -12.68 2.80 -18.71
CA TYR A 116 -13.71 3.85 -18.66
C TYR A 116 -13.51 4.91 -19.74
N ASN A 117 -12.25 5.22 -20.10
CA ASN A 117 -11.86 6.17 -21.13
C ASN A 117 -10.74 5.56 -22.01
N PRO A 118 -11.09 4.90 -23.12
CA PRO A 118 -10.11 4.24 -23.99
C PRO A 118 -9.03 5.16 -24.55
N ASN A 119 -9.32 6.47 -24.62
CA ASN A 119 -8.41 7.51 -25.12
C ASN A 119 -7.50 8.09 -24.02
N TYR A 120 -7.57 7.58 -22.79
CA TYR A 120 -6.70 7.99 -21.69
C TYR A 120 -5.22 7.74 -22.04
N LYS A 121 -4.41 8.80 -21.95
CA LYS A 121 -2.97 8.76 -22.17
C LYS A 121 -2.27 9.02 -20.85
N PHE A 122 -1.30 8.17 -20.52
CA PHE A 122 -0.40 8.40 -19.39
C PHE A 122 0.42 9.66 -19.69
N LYS A 123 0.35 10.66 -18.82
CA LYS A 123 1.18 11.87 -18.89
C LYS A 123 2.31 11.75 -17.89
#